data_AF-A0AB39QQT1-F1
#
_entry.id   AF-A0AB39QQT1-F1
#
_cell.length_a   1.000
_cell.length_b   1.000
_cell.length_c   1.000
_cell.angle_alpha   90.00
_cell.angle_beta   90.00
_cell.angle_gamma   90.00
#
_symmetry.space_group_name_H-M   'P 1'
#
loop_
_entity.id
_entity.type
_entity.pdbx_description
1 polymer ?
#
loop_
_entity_poly.entity_id
_entity_poly.type
_entity_poly.pdbx_seq_one_letter_code
_entity_poly.pdbx_strand_id
1 'polypeptide(L)'
;MPVRALRSCPPRVRRAVLSVLAAFATIAALVVGAGAPEASAASSLPCDVYAAAGTPCVAAHSMVRALYSSYSGSLYQVRRASDSATADIGLLATGGYADAAAQNSFCAGTTCIITKIYDQSGKHNDLTVEGAGGAGAADVGAPADALPVTVGGHQVYGLEISAGMGYRDDATSGVATNGAAEGMYMVTSGTHVNGSCCFDYGNAETNNKDTGNGHMDAINFGTECWFAPCYGSGPWVQADLENGLFQSDLGYSTNSSDTGTGALPFVTALLKNNGQNHFALKWGNAQSGGLTTTYSGSEPSTGSGYSPMHQEGAIVLGTGGDNSNGSIGSFFEGVMTSGIPTDAADDAVQSDIVSVGYGGATGSTGSLGSASEISLRATTSCCTTDYVRHQNDAGVLSAVTSSSSTLDKNDATWIVRPGLASSSCVSFESRNYPGDYLRHYNYKIYRQPMDGTTTYRQDATFCPTTGKSGTGTSFASYNYPAKYLRHYNYNLYIASDGGSNAWDSATSWTDDVSWAVSSPWAP
;
A
#
# COMPACT_ATOMS: atom_id res chain seq x y z
N MET A 1 -93.70 -26.65 44.35
CA MET A 1 -93.82 -25.61 43.31
C MET A 1 -92.46 -25.48 42.65
N PRO A 2 -92.27 -25.93 41.39
CA PRO A 2 -90.95 -26.31 40.92
C PRO A 2 -90.20 -25.16 40.24
N VAL A 3 -88.90 -25.17 40.51
CA VAL A 3 -87.81 -24.33 40.00
C VAL A 3 -87.94 -24.04 38.50
N ARG A 4 -87.89 -22.75 38.11
CA ARG A 4 -87.80 -22.33 36.71
C ARG A 4 -86.56 -21.46 36.47
N ALA A 5 -85.68 -22.03 35.66
CA ALA A 5 -84.36 -21.62 35.19
C ALA A 5 -84.17 -20.16 34.75
N LEU A 6 -83.04 -19.57 35.16
CA LEU A 6 -82.38 -18.49 34.42
C LEU A 6 -81.33 -19.10 33.48
N ARG A 7 -81.43 -18.69 32.22
CA ARG A 7 -80.79 -19.27 31.03
C ARG A 7 -79.28 -19.05 31.00
N SER A 8 -78.59 -20.12 30.63
CA SER A 8 -77.18 -20.18 30.24
C SER A 8 -76.86 -19.30 29.03
N CYS A 9 -75.84 -18.47 29.14
CA CYS A 9 -75.22 -17.75 28.02
C CYS A 9 -74.37 -18.75 27.19
N PRO A 10 -74.42 -18.74 25.84
CA PRO A 10 -73.85 -19.80 25.02
C PRO A 10 -72.31 -19.76 25.00
N PRO A 11 -71.64 -20.93 24.88
CA PRO A 11 -70.18 -21.07 25.02
C PRO A 11 -69.37 -20.46 23.87
N ARG A 12 -70.02 -19.86 22.87
CA ARG A 12 -69.36 -19.23 21.72
C ARG A 12 -68.82 -17.82 22.01
N VAL A 13 -69.34 -17.12 23.02
CA VAL A 13 -68.89 -15.75 23.34
C VAL A 13 -67.57 -15.74 24.14
N ARG A 14 -67.32 -16.76 24.97
CA ARG A 14 -66.06 -16.88 25.73
C ARG A 14 -64.84 -17.20 24.85
N ARG A 15 -65.00 -17.94 23.75
CA ARG A 15 -63.89 -18.26 22.83
C ARG A 15 -63.51 -17.07 21.95
N ALA A 16 -64.47 -16.22 21.54
CA ALA A 16 -64.17 -15.05 20.73
C ALA A 16 -63.39 -13.96 21.51
N VAL A 17 -63.68 -13.76 22.79
CA VAL A 17 -62.99 -12.75 23.62
C VAL A 17 -61.54 -13.15 23.93
N LEU A 18 -61.26 -14.45 24.11
CA LEU A 18 -59.90 -14.96 24.32
C LEU A 18 -59.05 -14.91 23.03
N SER A 19 -59.64 -15.10 21.85
CA SER A 19 -58.93 -14.98 20.57
C SER A 19 -58.60 -13.53 20.19
N VAL A 20 -59.46 -12.57 20.56
CA VAL A 20 -59.20 -11.14 20.32
C VAL A 20 -58.13 -10.61 21.27
N LEU A 21 -58.12 -11.01 22.55
CA LEU A 21 -57.06 -10.61 23.48
C LEU A 21 -55.69 -11.20 23.13
N ALA A 22 -55.63 -12.43 22.58
CA ALA A 22 -54.39 -13.01 22.10
C ALA A 22 -53.86 -12.32 20.83
N ALA A 23 -54.75 -11.87 19.93
CA ALA A 23 -54.38 -11.13 18.72
C ALA A 23 -53.92 -9.69 19.01
N PHE A 24 -54.46 -9.03 20.05
CA PHE A 24 -53.97 -7.71 20.47
C PHE A 24 -52.66 -7.79 21.28
N ALA A 25 -52.41 -8.87 22.01
CA ALA A 25 -51.14 -9.09 22.69
C ALA A 25 -49.98 -9.39 21.72
N THR A 26 -50.24 -10.06 20.60
CA THR A 26 -49.22 -10.27 19.55
C THR A 26 -48.97 -9.02 18.71
N ILE A 27 -49.99 -8.19 18.44
CA ILE A 27 -49.79 -6.92 17.72
C ILE A 27 -49.12 -5.85 18.60
N ALA A 28 -49.37 -5.82 19.91
CA ALA A 28 -48.66 -4.92 20.82
C ALA A 28 -47.18 -5.31 21.02
N ALA A 29 -46.84 -6.61 20.93
CA ALA A 29 -45.45 -7.07 20.94
C ALA A 29 -44.70 -6.76 19.62
N LEU A 30 -45.42 -6.55 18.50
CA LEU A 30 -44.84 -6.16 17.21
C LEU A 30 -44.60 -4.64 17.06
N VAL A 31 -45.14 -3.80 17.95
CA VAL A 31 -45.00 -2.33 17.88
C VAL A 31 -44.01 -1.77 18.91
N VAL A 32 -43.61 -2.56 19.91
CA VAL A 32 -42.61 -2.13 20.93
C VAL A 32 -41.18 -2.54 20.55
N GLY A 33 -40.98 -3.27 19.45
CA GLY A 33 -39.65 -3.67 18.96
C GLY A 33 -38.96 -2.67 18.00
N ALA A 34 -39.65 -1.63 17.54
CA ALA A 34 -39.18 -0.74 16.47
C ALA A 34 -38.32 0.45 16.92
N GLY A 35 -37.60 0.32 18.06
CA GLY A 35 -36.82 1.42 18.62
C GLY A 35 -35.68 1.02 19.57
N ALA A 36 -35.40 -0.28 19.71
CA ALA A 36 -34.08 -0.65 20.19
C ALA A 36 -33.10 -0.46 19.04
N PRO A 37 -31.92 0.14 19.23
CA PRO A 37 -30.86 -0.03 18.24
C PRO A 37 -30.71 -1.55 18.11
N GLU A 38 -30.84 -2.08 16.89
CA GLU A 38 -30.23 -3.37 16.63
C GLU A 38 -28.80 -3.21 17.10
N ALA A 39 -28.43 -3.93 18.16
CA ALA A 39 -27.04 -4.10 18.50
C ALA A 39 -26.46 -4.79 17.27
N SER A 40 -25.95 -4.00 16.33
CA SER A 40 -25.15 -4.50 15.24
C SER A 40 -24.12 -5.37 15.93
N ALA A 41 -24.23 -6.70 15.74
CA ALA A 41 -23.12 -7.55 16.11
C ALA A 41 -21.93 -6.90 15.42
N ALA A 42 -20.94 -6.42 16.19
CA ALA A 42 -19.73 -5.89 15.59
C ALA A 42 -19.22 -7.01 14.68
N SER A 43 -19.12 -6.74 13.38
CA SER A 43 -18.55 -7.69 12.45
C SER A 43 -17.17 -8.06 12.98
N SER A 44 -16.89 -9.35 13.16
CA SER A 44 -15.57 -9.83 13.56
C SER A 44 -14.56 -9.35 12.52
N LEU A 45 -13.53 -8.62 12.99
CA LEU A 45 -12.44 -8.14 12.14
C LEU A 45 -11.33 -9.21 12.06
N PRO A 46 -10.31 -9.06 11.20
CA PRO A 46 -9.37 -10.14 10.90
C PRO A 46 -8.74 -10.83 12.12
N CYS A 47 -8.31 -10.07 13.12
CA CYS A 47 -7.73 -10.66 14.31
C CYS A 47 -8.75 -11.27 15.28
N ASP A 48 -10.02 -10.83 15.26
CA ASP A 48 -11.10 -11.49 15.99
C ASP A 48 -11.37 -12.88 15.37
N VAL A 49 -11.39 -12.97 14.04
CA VAL A 49 -11.56 -14.22 13.29
C VAL A 49 -10.43 -15.21 13.61
N TYR A 50 -9.19 -14.75 13.52
CA TYR A 50 -8.02 -15.58 13.82
C TYR A 50 -7.98 -16.02 15.29
N ALA A 51 -8.32 -15.15 16.23
CA ALA A 51 -8.41 -15.51 17.64
C ALA A 51 -9.51 -16.57 17.90
N ALA A 52 -10.68 -16.42 17.28
CA ALA A 52 -11.77 -17.39 17.38
C ALA A 52 -11.41 -18.77 16.78
N ALA A 53 -10.52 -18.78 15.78
CA ALA A 53 -9.98 -20.00 15.17
C ALA A 53 -8.83 -20.65 15.97
N GLY A 54 -8.37 -20.03 17.06
CA GLY A 54 -7.31 -20.56 17.92
C GLY A 54 -5.89 -20.20 17.48
N THR A 55 -5.74 -19.27 16.52
CA THR A 55 -4.44 -18.81 16.00
C THR A 55 -4.37 -17.28 16.10
N PRO A 56 -4.32 -16.71 17.31
CA PRO A 56 -4.45 -15.27 17.51
C PRO A 56 -3.32 -14.49 16.85
N CYS A 57 -3.63 -13.26 16.43
CA CYS A 57 -2.61 -12.31 15.96
C CYS A 57 -1.60 -12.00 17.08
N VAL A 58 -0.32 -11.98 16.71
CA VAL A 58 0.81 -11.51 17.52
C VAL A 58 1.40 -10.21 17.00
N ALA A 59 1.04 -9.82 15.78
CA ALA A 59 1.23 -8.47 15.25
C ALA A 59 0.08 -8.14 14.31
N ALA A 60 -0.39 -6.89 14.33
CA ALA A 60 -1.49 -6.42 13.51
C ALA A 60 -1.26 -4.96 13.10
N HIS A 61 -0.85 -4.74 11.85
CA HIS A 61 -0.47 -3.44 11.31
C HIS A 61 -1.46 -2.99 10.24
N SER A 62 -1.94 -1.76 10.31
CA SER A 62 -2.82 -1.22 9.27
C SER A 62 -2.67 0.28 9.17
N MET A 63 -2.67 0.78 7.94
CA MET A 63 -2.74 2.20 7.63
C MET A 63 -4.19 2.67 7.49
N VAL A 64 -5.13 1.74 7.30
CA VAL A 64 -6.46 2.06 6.75
C VAL A 64 -7.61 1.78 7.72
N ARG A 65 -7.50 0.79 8.61
CA ARG A 65 -8.58 0.44 9.54
C ARG A 65 -8.10 -0.33 10.77
N ALA A 66 -9.01 -0.47 11.74
CA ALA A 66 -8.85 -1.43 12.82
C ALA A 66 -8.89 -2.87 12.30
N LEU A 67 -8.11 -3.75 12.93
CA LEU A 67 -8.04 -5.19 12.68
C LEU A 67 -8.67 -6.01 13.82
N TYR A 68 -9.06 -5.35 14.91
CA TYR A 68 -9.92 -5.88 15.96
C TYR A 68 -11.16 -4.98 16.12
N SER A 69 -12.33 -5.58 16.24
CA SER A 69 -13.60 -4.85 16.42
C SER A 69 -13.61 -3.94 17.65
N SER A 70 -12.83 -4.28 18.69
CA SER A 70 -12.69 -3.48 19.92
C SER A 70 -11.53 -2.49 19.91
N TYR A 71 -10.71 -2.43 18.86
CA TYR A 71 -9.53 -1.55 18.85
C TYR A 71 -9.94 -0.07 18.76
N SER A 72 -9.37 0.76 19.63
CA SER A 72 -9.63 2.20 19.68
C SER A 72 -8.34 3.03 19.79
N GLY A 73 -7.19 2.42 19.48
CA GLY A 73 -5.89 3.06 19.55
C GLY A 73 -5.50 3.78 18.26
N SER A 74 -4.23 4.20 18.22
CA SER A 74 -3.61 4.84 17.07
C SER A 74 -3.16 3.79 16.04
N LEU A 75 -3.36 4.04 14.76
CA LEU A 75 -2.91 3.15 13.69
C LEU A 75 -1.46 3.39 13.28
N TYR A 76 -1.06 4.65 13.16
CA TYR A 76 0.30 5.04 12.79
C TYR A 76 0.64 6.44 13.31
N GLN A 77 1.92 6.80 13.26
CA GLN A 77 2.41 8.13 13.61
C GLN A 77 2.98 8.82 12.37
N VAL A 78 2.64 10.10 12.22
CA VAL A 78 3.22 10.98 11.21
C VAL A 78 4.13 12.02 11.85
N ARG A 79 5.17 12.44 11.11
CA ARG A 79 6.05 13.55 11.48
C ARG A 79 6.08 14.59 10.37
N ARG A 80 5.74 15.83 10.71
CA ARG A 80 5.70 16.91 9.73
C ARG A 80 7.05 17.60 9.56
N ALA A 81 7.39 17.96 8.32
CA ALA A 81 8.69 18.51 7.97
C ALA A 81 8.90 19.95 8.46
N SER A 82 7.83 20.70 8.73
CA SER A 82 7.91 22.12 9.11
C SER A 82 8.62 22.37 10.43
N ASP A 83 8.44 21.48 11.41
CA ASP A 83 8.94 21.65 12.78
C ASP A 83 9.28 20.32 13.49
N SER A 84 9.24 19.20 12.76
CA SER A 84 9.47 17.85 13.30
C SER A 84 8.47 17.41 14.38
N ALA A 85 7.35 18.10 14.55
CA ALA A 85 6.29 17.63 15.44
C ALA A 85 5.71 16.30 14.92
N THR A 86 5.26 15.46 15.84
CA THR A 86 4.57 14.20 15.53
C THR A 86 3.11 14.26 15.92
N ALA A 87 2.29 13.45 15.24
CA ALA A 87 0.92 13.18 15.61
C ALA A 87 0.58 11.72 15.33
N ASP A 88 -0.17 11.12 16.25
CA ASP A 88 -0.70 9.78 16.06
C ASP A 88 -2.06 9.87 15.37
N ILE A 89 -2.24 9.05 14.33
CA ILE A 89 -3.49 8.99 13.57
C ILE A 89 -4.29 7.80 14.06
N GLY A 90 -5.40 8.10 14.72
CA GLY A 90 -6.33 7.12 15.25
C GLY A 90 -7.45 6.77 14.29
N LEU A 91 -8.55 6.31 14.88
CA LEU A 91 -9.74 5.87 14.17
C LEU A 91 -10.87 6.89 14.29
N LEU A 92 -11.75 6.91 13.28
CA LEU A 92 -13.01 7.65 13.34
C LEU A 92 -13.96 7.12 14.43
N ALA A 93 -13.88 5.81 14.71
CA ALA A 93 -14.60 5.12 15.78
C ALA A 93 -13.87 3.82 16.14
N THR A 94 -14.14 3.26 17.32
CA THR A 94 -13.66 1.93 17.71
C THR A 94 -13.99 0.88 16.64
N GLY A 95 -13.00 0.08 16.24
CA GLY A 95 -13.15 -0.92 15.19
C GLY A 95 -13.34 -0.34 13.77
N GLY A 96 -13.14 0.97 13.60
CA GLY A 96 -13.47 1.69 12.37
C GLY A 96 -12.28 1.92 11.43
N TYR A 97 -12.36 3.00 10.65
CA TYR A 97 -11.37 3.40 9.65
C TYR A 97 -10.45 4.51 10.18
N ALA A 98 -9.27 4.66 9.57
CA ALA A 98 -8.31 5.71 9.88
C ALA A 98 -8.91 7.12 9.75
N ASP A 99 -8.57 8.03 10.67
CA ASP A 99 -8.94 9.45 10.59
C ASP A 99 -7.97 10.23 9.69
N ALA A 100 -8.16 10.10 8.37
CA ALA A 100 -7.36 10.82 7.39
C ALA A 100 -7.50 12.35 7.49
N ALA A 101 -8.63 12.85 8.01
CA ALA A 101 -8.84 14.28 8.19
C ALA A 101 -7.91 14.84 9.29
N ALA A 102 -7.64 14.05 10.34
CA ALA A 102 -6.64 14.40 11.35
C ALA A 102 -5.23 14.50 10.74
N GLN A 103 -4.83 13.54 9.91
CA GLN A 103 -3.55 13.61 9.18
C GLN A 103 -3.49 14.87 8.30
N ASN A 104 -4.50 15.10 7.46
CA ASN A 104 -4.55 16.24 6.55
C ASN A 104 -4.44 17.57 7.29
N SER A 105 -5.12 17.68 8.44
CA SER A 105 -5.08 18.88 9.27
C SER A 105 -3.68 19.08 9.90
N PHE A 106 -3.06 18.00 10.36
CA PHE A 106 -1.73 18.04 10.97
C PHE A 106 -0.62 18.40 9.96
N CYS A 107 -0.73 17.85 8.75
CA CYS A 107 0.23 18.02 7.66
C CYS A 107 -0.06 19.24 6.77
N ALA A 108 -1.09 20.03 7.07
CA ALA A 108 -1.48 21.18 6.26
C ALA A 108 -0.35 22.19 6.09
N GLY A 109 -0.05 22.56 4.84
CA GLY A 109 1.01 23.53 4.50
C GLY A 109 2.43 23.01 4.67
N THR A 110 2.62 21.70 4.82
CA THR A 110 3.91 21.03 4.90
C THR A 110 3.81 19.61 4.34
N THR A 111 4.85 18.79 4.48
CA THR A 111 4.81 17.35 4.19
C THR A 111 4.94 16.56 5.46
N CYS A 112 4.44 15.33 5.41
CA CYS A 112 4.57 14.36 6.49
C CYS A 112 5.19 13.08 5.98
N ILE A 113 6.00 12.46 6.83
CA ILE A 113 6.39 11.07 6.67
C ILE A 113 5.72 10.23 7.76
N ILE A 114 5.48 8.96 7.48
CA ILE A 114 5.09 7.96 8.47
C ILE A 114 6.36 7.54 9.21
N THR A 115 6.36 7.63 10.54
CA THR A 115 7.53 7.30 11.38
C THR A 115 7.36 6.02 12.18
N LYS A 116 6.11 5.60 12.37
CA LYS A 116 5.75 4.39 13.09
C LYS A 116 4.42 3.86 12.59
N ILE A 117 4.29 2.54 12.52
CA ILE A 117 3.03 1.82 12.30
C ILE A 117 2.77 1.02 13.57
N TYR A 118 1.69 1.33 14.27
CA TYR A 118 1.41 0.73 15.56
C TYR A 118 0.88 -0.69 15.38
N ASP A 119 1.32 -1.59 16.26
CA ASP A 119 0.71 -2.90 16.42
C ASP A 119 -0.57 -2.79 17.25
N GLN A 120 -1.69 -3.17 16.63
CA GLN A 120 -3.00 -3.16 17.28
C GLN A 120 -3.18 -4.30 18.28
N SER A 121 -2.33 -5.32 18.21
CA SER A 121 -2.34 -6.44 19.14
C SER A 121 -1.87 -6.00 20.54
N GLY A 122 -2.11 -6.85 21.54
CA GLY A 122 -1.58 -6.64 22.89
C GLY A 122 -0.06 -6.83 23.02
N LYS A 123 0.66 -7.09 21.92
CA LYS A 123 2.12 -7.29 21.92
C LYS A 123 2.89 -6.00 21.71
N HIS A 124 2.30 -5.02 21.03
CA HIS A 124 2.92 -3.73 20.73
C HIS A 124 4.23 -3.87 19.94
N ASN A 125 4.25 -4.80 18.97
CA ASN A 125 5.35 -4.98 18.02
C ASN A 125 5.33 -3.87 16.95
N ASP A 126 5.40 -2.60 17.38
CA ASP A 126 5.29 -1.43 16.52
C ASP A 126 6.43 -1.38 15.50
N LEU A 127 6.11 -1.22 14.21
CA LEU A 127 7.12 -1.03 13.19
C LEU A 127 7.60 0.42 13.16
N THR A 128 8.91 0.62 13.15
CA THR A 128 9.54 1.95 12.98
C THR A 128 10.45 1.97 11.76
N VAL A 129 10.83 3.15 11.28
CA VAL A 129 11.71 3.26 10.09
C VAL A 129 12.98 2.43 10.31
N GLU A 130 13.29 1.57 9.34
CA GLU A 130 14.36 0.60 9.44
C GLU A 130 15.76 1.23 9.51
N GLY A 131 16.63 0.63 10.32
CA GLY A 131 18.05 1.00 10.41
C GLY A 131 18.88 0.48 9.24
N ALA A 132 20.20 0.66 9.29
CA ALA A 132 21.07 0.03 8.31
C ALA A 132 21.20 -1.48 8.57
N GLY A 133 21.44 -2.27 7.51
CA GLY A 133 21.59 -3.71 7.59
C GLY A 133 22.81 -4.23 6.83
N GLY A 134 22.79 -5.50 6.47
CA GLY A 134 23.83 -6.18 5.72
C GLY A 134 23.97 -5.70 4.26
N ALA A 135 22.85 -5.40 3.61
CA ALA A 135 22.80 -5.00 2.20
C ALA A 135 22.45 -3.52 1.97
N GLY A 136 21.68 -2.89 2.86
CA GLY A 136 21.19 -1.52 2.71
C GLY A 136 21.72 -0.53 3.75
N ALA A 137 21.82 0.74 3.35
CA ALA A 137 21.95 1.86 4.27
C ALA A 137 20.65 2.05 5.09
N ALA A 138 20.68 2.90 6.11
CA ALA A 138 19.47 3.19 6.88
C ALA A 138 18.38 3.79 6.00
N ASP A 139 17.15 3.33 6.23
CA ASP A 139 15.99 3.67 5.42
C ASP A 139 15.37 5.01 5.81
N VAL A 140 14.45 5.47 4.98
CA VAL A 140 13.65 6.67 5.23
C VAL A 140 12.16 6.34 5.33
N GLY A 141 11.44 7.14 6.14
CA GLY A 141 10.00 6.99 6.27
C GLY A 141 9.26 7.39 5.00
N ALA A 142 8.19 6.65 4.69
CA ALA A 142 7.33 6.88 3.54
C ALA A 142 6.52 8.19 3.66
N PRO A 143 6.26 8.91 2.56
CA PRO A 143 5.37 10.07 2.59
C PRO A 143 3.94 9.66 2.97
N ALA A 144 3.34 10.38 3.91
CA ALA A 144 2.06 9.99 4.52
C ALA A 144 0.84 10.17 3.60
N ASP A 145 0.96 10.98 2.55
CA ASP A 145 -0.09 11.29 1.59
C ASP A 145 0.13 10.67 0.20
N ALA A 146 1.15 9.82 0.06
CA ALA A 146 1.55 9.25 -1.23
C ALA A 146 0.46 8.36 -1.85
N LEU A 147 -0.25 7.58 -1.04
CA LEU A 147 -1.19 6.55 -1.49
C LEU A 147 -2.62 6.79 -0.95
N PRO A 148 -3.35 7.78 -1.47
CA PRO A 148 -4.75 8.00 -1.10
C PRO A 148 -5.65 6.90 -1.67
N VAL A 149 -6.42 6.25 -0.81
CA VAL A 149 -7.39 5.21 -1.19
C VAL A 149 -8.72 5.43 -0.49
N THR A 150 -9.71 4.61 -0.83
CA THR A 150 -11.00 4.55 -0.16
C THR A 150 -11.23 3.16 0.39
N VAL A 151 -11.62 3.06 1.66
CA VAL A 151 -11.97 1.79 2.32
C VAL A 151 -13.25 2.01 3.12
N GLY A 152 -14.25 1.17 2.90
CA GLY A 152 -15.58 1.30 3.51
C GLY A 152 -16.29 2.60 3.17
N GLY A 153 -15.96 3.22 2.02
CA GLY A 153 -16.42 4.56 1.64
C GLY A 153 -15.71 5.73 2.33
N HIS A 154 -14.67 5.48 3.13
CA HIS A 154 -13.88 6.50 3.83
C HIS A 154 -12.58 6.77 3.08
N GLN A 155 -12.22 8.04 2.93
CA GLN A 155 -10.90 8.43 2.43
C GLN A 155 -9.86 8.11 3.50
N VAL A 156 -8.85 7.31 3.12
CA VAL A 156 -7.74 6.89 3.97
C VAL A 156 -6.44 6.89 3.15
N TYR A 157 -5.32 6.60 3.80
CA TYR A 157 -4.01 6.50 3.14
C TYR A 157 -3.43 5.11 3.36
N GLY A 158 -2.92 4.49 2.31
CA GLY A 158 -2.03 3.33 2.41
C GLY A 158 -0.58 3.78 2.64
N LEU A 159 0.31 2.82 2.86
CA LEU A 159 1.75 3.02 2.90
C LEU A 159 2.32 2.78 1.50
N GLU A 160 3.04 3.75 0.97
CA GLU A 160 3.75 3.59 -0.29
C GLU A 160 5.25 3.49 -0.05
N ILE A 161 5.81 2.33 -0.37
CA ILE A 161 7.22 2.03 -0.24
C ILE A 161 7.90 2.23 -1.59
N SER A 162 8.80 3.21 -1.63
CA SER A 162 9.82 3.35 -2.66
C SER A 162 11.12 2.69 -2.19
N ALA A 163 12.03 2.38 -3.12
CA ALA A 163 13.38 1.92 -2.79
C ALA A 163 14.05 2.83 -1.75
N GLY A 164 14.69 2.21 -0.75
CA GLY A 164 15.28 2.87 0.41
C GLY A 164 14.28 3.24 1.52
N MET A 165 13.03 2.76 1.44
CA MET A 165 12.04 2.89 2.49
C MET A 165 11.71 1.50 3.06
N GLY A 166 11.61 1.43 4.38
CA GLY A 166 11.38 0.17 5.09
C GLY A 166 11.04 0.42 6.54
N TYR A 167 10.36 -0.55 7.15
CA TYR A 167 10.00 -0.52 8.55
C TYR A 167 10.30 -1.85 9.21
N ARG A 168 10.68 -1.79 10.48
CA ARG A 168 11.15 -2.95 11.22
C ARG A 168 10.84 -2.87 12.71
N ASP A 169 10.74 -4.04 13.34
CA ASP A 169 10.88 -4.25 14.77
C ASP A 169 11.74 -5.49 15.03
N ASP A 170 12.94 -5.30 15.58
CA ASP A 170 13.87 -6.39 15.92
C ASP A 170 13.67 -6.95 17.34
N ALA A 171 12.77 -6.34 18.13
CA ALA A 171 12.60 -6.63 19.54
C ALA A 171 11.14 -6.93 19.89
N THR A 172 10.62 -8.00 19.27
CA THR A 172 9.19 -8.33 19.30
C THR A 172 8.81 -9.23 20.48
N SER A 173 7.50 -9.42 20.65
CA SER A 173 6.91 -10.39 21.56
C SER A 173 5.90 -11.28 20.86
N GLY A 174 6.07 -12.60 21.00
CA GLY A 174 5.10 -13.60 20.55
C GLY A 174 5.19 -14.01 19.08
N VAL A 175 6.03 -13.35 18.29
CA VAL A 175 6.37 -13.77 16.92
C VAL A 175 7.05 -15.15 16.98
N ALA A 176 6.81 -15.98 15.97
CA ALA A 176 7.36 -17.33 15.92
C ALA A 176 8.90 -17.29 15.83
N THR A 177 9.54 -18.26 16.48
CA THR A 177 11.00 -18.45 16.39
C THR A 177 11.33 -19.93 16.37
N ASN A 178 12.49 -20.30 15.82
CA ASN A 178 13.06 -21.64 15.92
C ASN A 178 12.11 -22.77 15.47
N GLY A 179 11.42 -22.56 14.34
CA GLY A 179 10.52 -23.55 13.75
C GLY A 179 9.15 -23.59 14.41
N ALA A 180 8.77 -22.56 15.15
CA ALA A 180 7.40 -22.40 15.60
C ALA A 180 6.47 -22.09 14.41
N ALA A 181 5.23 -22.56 14.50
CA ALA A 181 4.23 -22.34 13.48
C ALA A 181 3.73 -20.89 13.49
N GLU A 182 3.56 -20.32 12.30
CA GLU A 182 2.96 -19.01 12.08
C GLU A 182 2.13 -18.95 10.80
N GLY A 183 1.33 -17.90 10.72
CA GLY A 183 0.65 -17.50 9.50
C GLY A 183 0.51 -16.00 9.44
N MET A 184 0.45 -15.45 8.24
CA MET A 184 0.42 -14.02 8.02
C MET A 184 -0.31 -13.69 6.72
N TYR A 185 -0.88 -12.50 6.66
CA TYR A 185 -1.38 -11.92 5.42
C TYR A 185 -0.97 -10.46 5.31
N MET A 186 -0.92 -9.95 4.09
CA MET A 186 -0.98 -8.52 3.82
C MET A 186 -1.93 -8.22 2.66
N VAL A 187 -2.56 -7.05 2.69
CA VAL A 187 -3.19 -6.43 1.53
C VAL A 187 -2.18 -5.49 0.89
N THR A 188 -1.83 -5.77 -0.37
CA THR A 188 -0.83 -5.08 -1.20
C THR A 188 -1.41 -4.70 -2.57
N SER A 189 -0.62 -4.14 -3.48
CA SER A 189 -1.04 -3.74 -4.83
C SER A 189 -0.15 -4.34 -5.91
N GLY A 190 -0.76 -5.04 -6.86
CA GLY A 190 -0.11 -5.53 -8.09
C GLY A 190 0.20 -4.44 -9.11
N THR A 191 -0.20 -3.19 -8.86
CA THR A 191 0.10 -2.04 -9.74
C THR A 191 1.32 -1.24 -9.30
N HIS A 192 1.91 -1.56 -8.13
CA HIS A 192 3.08 -0.88 -7.61
C HIS A 192 4.10 -1.93 -7.15
N VAL A 193 4.93 -2.40 -8.07
CA VAL A 193 5.89 -3.49 -7.86
C VAL A 193 7.11 -3.31 -8.77
N ASN A 194 8.24 -3.93 -8.42
CA ASN A 194 9.38 -4.09 -9.31
C ASN A 194 10.02 -5.49 -9.16
N GLY A 195 11.12 -5.73 -9.86
CA GLY A 195 11.93 -6.95 -9.77
C GLY A 195 13.21 -6.75 -8.95
N SER A 196 13.15 -5.95 -7.88
CA SER A 196 14.29 -5.75 -6.97
C SER A 196 13.97 -6.31 -5.60
N CYS A 197 15.01 -6.74 -4.89
CA CYS A 197 14.87 -7.30 -3.55
C CYS A 197 14.81 -6.20 -2.48
N CYS A 198 13.93 -6.30 -1.49
CA CYS A 198 12.74 -7.18 -1.43
C CYS A 198 11.56 -6.40 -0.85
N PHE A 199 10.32 -6.69 -1.29
CA PHE A 199 9.12 -6.07 -0.73
C PHE A 199 8.41 -7.11 0.13
N ASP A 200 8.87 -7.23 1.37
CA ASP A 200 8.43 -8.28 2.27
C ASP A 200 7.53 -7.75 3.38
N TYR A 201 6.71 -8.63 3.94
CA TYR A 201 6.04 -8.44 5.22
C TYR A 201 6.02 -9.77 5.98
N GLY A 202 6.69 -9.82 7.15
CA GLY A 202 6.70 -11.03 7.96
C GLY A 202 7.93 -11.16 8.85
N ASN A 203 8.26 -12.41 9.18
CA ASN A 203 9.32 -12.77 10.11
C ASN A 203 10.71 -12.59 9.49
N ALA A 204 11.63 -11.99 10.23
CA ALA A 204 12.99 -11.75 9.77
C ALA A 204 14.03 -11.92 10.89
N GLU A 205 15.30 -11.75 10.54
CA GLU A 205 16.43 -11.71 11.47
C GLU A 205 16.35 -10.53 12.44
N THR A 206 16.90 -10.73 13.63
CA THR A 206 16.92 -9.70 14.70
C THR A 206 18.12 -8.76 14.64
N ASN A 207 18.98 -8.93 13.62
CA ASN A 207 20.24 -8.18 13.50
C ASN A 207 20.43 -7.50 12.14
N ASN A 208 19.40 -7.54 11.30
CA ASN A 208 19.30 -6.91 9.98
C ASN A 208 20.38 -7.41 9.00
N LYS A 209 20.73 -8.70 9.10
CA LYS A 209 21.68 -9.35 8.20
C LYS A 209 21.14 -10.72 7.85
N ASP A 210 21.52 -11.18 6.67
CA ASP A 210 21.38 -12.57 6.28
C ASP A 210 22.14 -13.46 7.29
N THR A 211 21.38 -14.29 8.00
CA THR A 211 21.92 -15.29 8.92
C THR A 211 21.78 -16.73 8.39
N GLY A 212 21.32 -16.86 7.16
CA GLY A 212 21.26 -18.10 6.38
C GLY A 212 19.86 -18.66 6.19
N ASN A 213 19.77 -19.64 5.28
CA ASN A 213 18.55 -20.38 4.96
C ASN A 213 17.66 -20.69 6.18
N GLY A 214 16.38 -20.32 6.08
CA GLY A 214 15.36 -20.62 7.07
C GLY A 214 15.27 -19.62 8.23
N HIS A 215 16.06 -18.54 8.23
CA HIS A 215 16.02 -17.50 9.27
C HIS A 215 14.98 -16.39 9.02
N MET A 216 14.42 -16.31 7.81
CA MET A 216 13.22 -15.52 7.51
C MET A 216 12.00 -16.42 7.27
N ASP A 217 10.82 -15.83 7.42
CA ASP A 217 9.54 -16.42 7.01
C ASP A 217 8.57 -15.28 6.72
N ALA A 218 8.68 -14.69 5.52
CA ALA A 218 7.95 -13.48 5.14
C ALA A 218 7.23 -13.61 3.80
N ILE A 219 6.10 -12.92 3.66
CA ILE A 219 5.46 -12.78 2.36
C ILE A 219 6.31 -11.82 1.54
N ASN A 220 6.82 -12.26 0.39
CA ASN A 220 7.33 -11.38 -0.66
C ASN A 220 6.25 -11.15 -1.73
N PHE A 221 6.14 -9.92 -2.22
CA PHE A 221 5.28 -9.61 -3.36
C PHE A 221 5.96 -8.70 -4.37
N GLY A 222 6.35 -9.27 -5.51
CA GLY A 222 7.06 -8.53 -6.56
C GLY A 222 7.12 -9.29 -7.89
N THR A 223 7.88 -8.77 -8.84
CA THR A 223 8.11 -9.40 -10.14
C THR A 223 9.48 -10.08 -10.23
N GLU A 224 10.18 -10.27 -9.11
CA GLU A 224 11.50 -10.86 -9.12
C GLU A 224 11.42 -12.37 -9.36
N CYS A 225 12.09 -12.83 -10.42
CA CYS A 225 12.13 -14.23 -10.80
C CYS A 225 13.39 -14.91 -10.23
N TRP A 226 13.38 -15.15 -8.91
CA TRP A 226 14.55 -15.70 -8.22
C TRP A 226 14.92 -17.10 -8.75
N PHE A 227 13.92 -17.96 -8.95
CA PHE A 227 14.09 -19.31 -9.47
C PHE A 227 13.38 -19.47 -10.82
N ALA A 228 14.13 -19.76 -11.87
CA ALA A 228 13.57 -20.05 -13.18
C ALA A 228 13.11 -21.52 -13.28
N PRO A 229 12.02 -21.82 -14.02
CA PRO A 229 11.21 -20.88 -14.80
C PRO A 229 10.14 -20.17 -13.97
N CYS A 230 9.90 -18.88 -14.23
CA CYS A 230 8.70 -18.19 -13.77
C CYS A 230 7.64 -18.15 -14.87
N TYR A 231 6.38 -18.36 -14.50
CA TYR A 231 5.26 -18.35 -15.44
C TYR A 231 4.54 -17.00 -15.36
N GLY A 232 4.19 -16.45 -16.53
CA GLY A 232 3.56 -15.13 -16.63
C GLY A 232 4.54 -13.98 -16.40
N SER A 233 4.01 -12.84 -15.96
CA SER A 233 4.77 -11.62 -15.71
C SER A 233 4.67 -11.14 -14.25
N GLY A 234 4.09 -11.96 -13.37
CA GLY A 234 3.88 -11.59 -11.99
C GLY A 234 2.87 -10.44 -11.84
N PRO A 235 2.95 -9.68 -10.74
CA PRO A 235 3.72 -10.02 -9.54
C PRO A 235 3.20 -11.31 -8.89
N TRP A 236 4.09 -12.03 -8.21
CA TRP A 236 3.79 -13.29 -7.54
C TRP A 236 3.72 -13.09 -6.02
N VAL A 237 2.93 -13.91 -5.35
CA VAL A 237 3.04 -14.10 -3.89
C VAL A 237 4.08 -15.19 -3.67
N GLN A 238 5.16 -14.86 -2.96
CA GLN A 238 6.30 -15.73 -2.69
C GLN A 238 6.55 -15.79 -1.18
N ALA A 239 7.26 -16.82 -0.73
CA ALA A 239 7.83 -16.88 0.61
C ALA A 239 9.31 -16.46 0.54
N ASP A 240 9.67 -15.37 1.20
CA ASP A 240 11.08 -15.14 1.53
C ASP A 240 11.42 -15.98 2.77
N LEU A 241 12.27 -16.98 2.55
CA LEU A 241 12.75 -17.90 3.58
C LEU A 241 14.25 -17.73 3.83
N GLU A 242 14.79 -16.55 3.47
CA GLU A 242 16.21 -16.19 3.37
C GLU A 242 16.94 -16.96 2.25
N ASN A 243 17.80 -16.25 1.54
CA ASN A 243 18.56 -16.72 0.38
C ASN A 243 17.68 -17.29 -0.76
N GLY A 244 16.40 -16.91 -0.80
CA GLY A 244 15.49 -17.32 -1.86
C GLY A 244 14.05 -16.84 -1.69
N LEU A 245 13.42 -16.51 -2.83
CA LEU A 245 11.99 -16.19 -2.92
C LEU A 245 11.22 -17.38 -3.52
N PHE A 246 10.57 -18.16 -2.67
CA PHE A 246 10.01 -19.47 -3.01
C PHE A 246 8.54 -19.40 -3.42
N GLN A 247 8.20 -20.07 -4.53
CA GLN A 247 6.83 -20.38 -4.94
C GLN A 247 6.47 -21.86 -4.72
N SER A 248 7.46 -22.70 -4.37
CA SER A 248 7.32 -24.12 -4.02
C SER A 248 8.59 -24.65 -3.34
N ASP A 249 8.61 -25.94 -3.00
CA ASP A 249 9.79 -26.66 -2.52
C ASP A 249 10.97 -26.70 -3.52
N LEU A 250 10.71 -26.41 -4.80
CA LEU A 250 11.72 -26.34 -5.86
C LEU A 250 12.16 -24.90 -6.18
N GLY A 251 11.69 -23.91 -5.42
CA GLY A 251 11.94 -22.49 -5.68
C GLY A 251 10.94 -21.86 -6.65
N TYR A 252 10.78 -22.42 -7.84
CA TYR A 252 9.83 -21.93 -8.86
C TYR A 252 8.43 -22.55 -8.69
N SER A 253 7.38 -21.95 -9.26
CA SER A 253 6.03 -22.54 -9.19
C SER A 253 5.97 -23.85 -9.97
N THR A 254 5.46 -24.92 -9.34
CA THR A 254 5.22 -26.20 -10.02
C THR A 254 3.91 -26.22 -10.82
N ASN A 255 3.11 -25.16 -10.70
CA ASN A 255 1.89 -24.96 -11.46
C ASN A 255 2.10 -23.91 -12.55
N SER A 256 2.22 -24.34 -13.81
CA SER A 256 2.42 -23.42 -14.94
C SER A 256 1.24 -22.47 -15.22
N SER A 257 0.09 -22.68 -14.57
CA SER A 257 -1.05 -21.77 -14.62
C SER A 257 -0.97 -20.64 -13.58
N ASP A 258 -0.04 -20.72 -12.64
CA ASP A 258 0.22 -19.63 -11.70
C ASP A 258 1.09 -18.57 -12.38
N THR A 259 0.42 -17.66 -13.08
CA THR A 259 1.07 -16.59 -13.84
C THR A 259 1.33 -15.31 -13.03
N GLY A 260 1.08 -15.37 -11.72
CA GLY A 260 0.98 -14.20 -10.85
C GLY A 260 -0.37 -13.51 -10.90
N THR A 261 -0.49 -12.45 -10.10
CA THR A 261 -1.75 -11.71 -9.87
C THR A 261 -2.05 -10.70 -10.97
N GLY A 262 -1.04 -10.31 -11.76
CA GLY A 262 -1.14 -9.20 -12.71
C GLY A 262 -1.33 -7.86 -12.01
N ALA A 263 -1.78 -6.85 -12.76
CA ALA A 263 -1.97 -5.49 -12.29
C ALA A 263 -3.26 -5.31 -11.44
N LEU A 264 -3.55 -6.25 -10.54
CA LEU A 264 -4.67 -6.11 -9.60
C LEU A 264 -4.36 -4.99 -8.60
N PRO A 265 -5.22 -3.97 -8.45
CA PRO A 265 -4.93 -2.81 -7.60
C PRO A 265 -4.88 -3.17 -6.11
N PHE A 266 -5.63 -4.18 -5.68
CA PHE A 266 -5.62 -4.66 -4.30
C PHE A 266 -5.58 -6.18 -4.28
N VAL A 267 -4.54 -6.73 -3.69
CA VAL A 267 -4.25 -8.16 -3.59
C VAL A 267 -4.14 -8.52 -2.12
N THR A 268 -4.86 -9.53 -1.68
CA THR A 268 -4.57 -10.20 -0.40
C THR A 268 -3.53 -11.27 -0.68
N ALA A 269 -2.35 -11.15 -0.09
CA ALA A 269 -1.26 -12.13 -0.14
C ALA A 269 -1.13 -12.82 1.21
N LEU A 270 -0.88 -14.13 1.22
CA LEU A 270 -0.92 -14.92 2.44
C LEU A 270 0.15 -16.03 2.42
N LEU A 271 0.84 -16.17 3.55
CA LEU A 271 1.82 -17.21 3.84
C LEU A 271 1.46 -17.88 5.17
N LYS A 272 1.55 -19.21 5.23
CA LYS A 272 1.47 -19.97 6.47
C LYS A 272 2.55 -21.02 6.46
N ASN A 273 3.28 -21.15 7.56
CA ASN A 273 4.41 -22.05 7.66
C ASN A 273 4.40 -22.74 9.02
N ASN A 274 4.45 -24.08 9.03
CA ASN A 274 4.43 -24.82 10.29
C ASN A 274 5.79 -24.81 11.02
N GLY A 275 6.81 -24.18 10.41
CA GLY A 275 8.16 -24.05 10.89
C GLY A 275 8.96 -25.36 10.90
N GLN A 276 8.36 -26.46 10.44
CA GLN A 276 8.94 -27.79 10.52
C GLN A 276 9.26 -28.34 9.14
N ASN A 277 8.28 -28.39 8.25
CA ASN A 277 8.41 -29.07 6.97
C ASN A 277 7.32 -28.72 5.95
N HIS A 278 6.48 -27.72 6.20
CA HIS A 278 5.39 -27.39 5.29
C HIS A 278 4.98 -25.92 5.37
N PHE A 279 4.91 -25.28 4.19
CA PHE A 279 4.32 -23.96 4.01
C PHE A 279 3.25 -23.94 2.92
N ALA A 280 2.44 -22.89 2.93
CA ALA A 280 1.41 -22.64 1.95
C ALA A 280 1.37 -21.17 1.55
N LEU A 281 1.14 -20.93 0.26
CA LEU A 281 0.98 -19.62 -0.35
C LEU A 281 -0.42 -19.50 -0.94
N LYS A 282 -1.04 -18.35 -0.69
CA LYS A 282 -2.33 -18.01 -1.30
C LYS A 282 -2.35 -16.55 -1.72
N TRP A 283 -3.24 -16.25 -2.67
CA TRP A 283 -3.62 -14.88 -2.95
C TRP A 283 -5.09 -14.76 -3.31
N GLY A 284 -5.66 -13.56 -3.15
CA GLY A 284 -7.02 -13.23 -3.57
C GLY A 284 -7.11 -11.78 -4.05
N ASN A 285 -8.12 -11.47 -4.87
CA ASN A 285 -8.46 -10.08 -5.17
C ASN A 285 -9.14 -9.47 -3.94
N ALA A 286 -8.51 -8.48 -3.30
CA ALA A 286 -9.04 -7.87 -2.09
C ALA A 286 -10.34 -7.06 -2.31
N GLN A 287 -10.77 -6.86 -3.56
CA GLN A 287 -12.04 -6.21 -3.90
C GLN A 287 -13.18 -7.21 -4.19
N SER A 288 -12.88 -8.48 -4.45
CA SER A 288 -13.91 -9.48 -4.78
C SER A 288 -13.40 -10.92 -4.75
N GLY A 289 -14.30 -11.87 -4.50
CA GLY A 289 -13.99 -13.30 -4.60
C GLY A 289 -13.27 -13.86 -3.38
N GLY A 290 -12.69 -15.06 -3.55
CA GLY A 290 -12.01 -15.80 -2.49
C GLY A 290 -10.52 -15.97 -2.76
N LEU A 291 -9.85 -16.71 -1.86
CA LEU A 291 -8.45 -17.04 -1.98
C LEU A 291 -8.21 -18.18 -2.98
N THR A 292 -7.09 -18.11 -3.67
CA THR A 292 -6.53 -19.18 -4.50
C THR A 292 -5.23 -19.64 -3.87
N THR A 293 -5.13 -20.94 -3.56
CA THR A 293 -3.88 -21.56 -3.10
C THR A 293 -2.97 -21.79 -4.31
N THR A 294 -1.81 -21.14 -4.33
CA THR A 294 -0.78 -21.33 -5.35
C THR A 294 0.19 -22.45 -4.97
N TYR A 295 0.46 -22.62 -3.68
CA TYR A 295 1.28 -23.70 -3.16
C TYR A 295 0.80 -24.17 -1.78
N SER A 296 0.94 -25.46 -1.52
CA SER A 296 0.79 -26.08 -0.19
C SER A 296 1.57 -27.38 -0.20
N GLY A 297 2.74 -27.38 0.41
CA GLY A 297 3.65 -28.52 0.33
C GLY A 297 4.86 -28.37 1.22
N SER A 298 5.88 -29.16 0.94
CA SER A 298 7.10 -29.23 1.76
C SER A 298 7.87 -27.91 1.77
N GLU A 299 8.67 -27.69 2.81
CA GLU A 299 9.73 -26.66 2.78
C GLU A 299 10.73 -26.87 1.62
N PRO A 300 11.45 -25.81 1.21
CA PRO A 300 12.44 -25.91 0.15
C PRO A 300 13.44 -27.05 0.28
N SER A 301 13.61 -27.77 -0.83
CA SER A 301 14.60 -28.83 -1.00
C SER A 301 15.82 -28.40 -1.82
N THR A 302 15.84 -27.14 -2.26
CA THR A 302 16.90 -26.52 -3.07
C THR A 302 18.22 -26.34 -2.29
N GLY A 303 18.15 -26.34 -0.95
CA GLY A 303 19.30 -26.25 -0.05
C GLY A 303 18.99 -26.85 1.32
N SER A 304 20.02 -27.01 2.15
CA SER A 304 19.86 -27.37 3.56
C SER A 304 19.58 -26.12 4.41
N GLY A 305 18.81 -26.24 5.49
CA GLY A 305 18.56 -25.15 6.46
C GLY A 305 17.11 -24.67 6.54
N TYR A 306 16.29 -24.99 5.53
CA TYR A 306 14.87 -24.61 5.48
C TYR A 306 13.93 -25.52 6.29
N SER A 307 14.43 -26.62 6.85
CA SER A 307 13.58 -27.59 7.59
C SER A 307 14.39 -28.30 8.68
N PRO A 308 14.03 -28.14 9.97
CA PRO A 308 13.09 -27.14 10.48
C PRO A 308 13.58 -25.71 10.22
N MET A 309 12.66 -24.74 10.26
CA MET A 309 12.97 -23.31 10.14
C MET A 309 13.73 -22.81 11.37
N HIS A 310 14.43 -21.70 11.19
CA HIS A 310 15.26 -21.03 12.18
C HIS A 310 14.85 -19.55 12.36
N GLN A 311 13.56 -19.24 12.14
CA GLN A 311 12.99 -17.89 12.31
C GLN A 311 13.51 -17.20 13.59
N GLU A 312 13.86 -15.93 13.50
CA GLU A 312 14.42 -15.18 14.63
C GLU A 312 13.41 -14.27 15.34
N GLY A 313 12.29 -13.97 14.69
CA GLY A 313 11.15 -13.30 15.30
C GLY A 313 11.17 -11.78 15.21
N ALA A 314 12.03 -11.17 14.40
CA ALA A 314 11.83 -9.77 14.01
C ALA A 314 10.64 -9.65 13.07
N ILE A 315 10.15 -8.43 12.85
CA ILE A 315 9.17 -8.14 11.81
C ILE A 315 9.75 -7.12 10.85
N VAL A 316 9.69 -7.41 9.55
CA VAL A 316 10.09 -6.51 8.46
C VAL A 316 8.89 -6.10 7.60
N LEU A 317 8.94 -4.90 7.03
CA LEU A 317 7.99 -4.39 6.05
C LEU A 317 8.69 -3.52 5.00
N GLY A 318 8.64 -3.95 3.74
CA GLY A 318 9.10 -3.17 2.58
C GLY A 318 10.55 -3.42 2.14
N THR A 319 11.26 -4.29 2.84
CA THR A 319 12.67 -4.65 2.65
C THR A 319 12.87 -6.15 2.86
N GLY A 320 14.03 -6.69 2.47
CA GLY A 320 14.46 -8.04 2.86
C GLY A 320 15.06 -8.09 4.27
N GLY A 321 15.28 -9.29 4.82
CA GLY A 321 15.80 -9.51 6.17
C GLY A 321 17.17 -8.88 6.44
N ASP A 322 18.01 -8.78 5.42
CA ASP A 322 19.32 -8.14 5.47
C ASP A 322 19.33 -6.63 5.14
N ASN A 323 18.14 -6.01 5.09
CA ASN A 323 17.89 -4.65 4.61
C ASN A 323 18.16 -4.47 3.10
N SER A 324 17.94 -5.49 2.29
CA SER A 324 17.81 -5.34 0.85
C SER A 324 16.58 -4.46 0.54
N ASN A 325 16.82 -3.20 0.22
CA ASN A 325 15.81 -2.14 0.16
C ASN A 325 15.61 -1.56 -1.25
N GLY A 326 15.86 -2.37 -2.29
CA GLY A 326 15.68 -1.94 -3.69
C GLY A 326 14.26 -2.08 -4.21
N SER A 327 13.39 -2.78 -3.49
CA SER A 327 12.02 -3.05 -3.93
C SER A 327 11.08 -1.86 -3.74
N ILE A 328 9.92 -1.95 -4.38
CA ILE A 328 8.81 -0.99 -4.20
C ILE A 328 7.52 -1.75 -3.97
N GLY A 329 6.59 -1.14 -3.23
CA GLY A 329 5.32 -1.78 -2.96
C GLY A 329 4.31 -0.89 -2.26
N SER A 330 3.08 -1.39 -2.16
CA SER A 330 2.01 -0.74 -1.41
C SER A 330 1.59 -1.64 -0.27
N PHE A 331 1.44 -1.10 0.94
CA PHE A 331 0.91 -1.84 2.08
C PHE A 331 -0.32 -1.13 2.62
N PHE A 332 -1.41 -1.87 2.83
CA PHE A 332 -2.65 -1.32 3.37
C PHE A 332 -2.91 -1.83 4.79
N GLU A 333 -2.86 -3.15 4.96
CA GLU A 333 -3.02 -3.82 6.25
C GLU A 333 -2.41 -5.22 6.21
N GLY A 334 -2.03 -5.76 7.36
CA GLY A 334 -1.46 -7.09 7.48
C GLY A 334 -1.32 -7.53 8.93
N VAL A 335 -1.23 -8.84 9.13
CA VAL A 335 -1.07 -9.44 10.46
C VAL A 335 -0.08 -10.60 10.43
N MET A 336 0.46 -10.93 11.59
CA MET A 336 1.13 -12.20 11.87
C MET A 336 0.43 -12.91 13.02
N THR A 337 0.32 -14.22 12.96
CA THR A 337 -0.43 -15.07 13.90
C THR A 337 0.46 -16.11 14.56
N SER A 338 0.12 -16.50 15.77
CA SER A 338 0.72 -17.67 16.42
C SER A 338 -0.04 -18.94 16.01
N GLY A 339 0.69 -19.96 15.55
CA GLY A 339 0.12 -21.21 15.03
C GLY A 339 -0.23 -21.14 13.55
N ILE A 340 -0.79 -22.23 12.99
CA ILE A 340 -1.23 -22.29 11.59
C ILE A 340 -2.71 -21.99 11.46
N PRO A 341 -3.10 -20.84 10.86
CA PRO A 341 -4.49 -20.58 10.58
C PRO A 341 -5.12 -21.65 9.68
N THR A 342 -6.35 -22.04 10.00
CA THR A 342 -7.14 -22.92 9.14
C THR A 342 -7.57 -22.20 7.87
N ASP A 343 -7.79 -22.94 6.78
CA ASP A 343 -8.27 -22.34 5.53
C ASP A 343 -9.61 -21.62 5.70
N ALA A 344 -10.49 -22.14 6.56
CA ALA A 344 -11.75 -21.48 6.88
C ALA A 344 -11.58 -20.12 7.59
N ALA A 345 -10.52 -19.97 8.40
CA ALA A 345 -10.19 -18.68 9.02
C ALA A 345 -9.67 -17.70 7.97
N ASP A 346 -8.76 -18.14 7.08
CA ASP A 346 -8.26 -17.31 5.98
C ASP A 346 -9.39 -16.86 5.05
N ASP A 347 -10.31 -17.76 4.70
CA ASP A 347 -11.45 -17.44 3.82
C ASP A 347 -12.41 -16.44 4.49
N ALA A 348 -12.59 -16.53 5.81
CA ALA A 348 -13.38 -15.56 6.56
C ALA A 348 -12.69 -14.19 6.62
N VAL A 349 -11.36 -14.15 6.79
CA VAL A 349 -10.57 -12.90 6.72
C VAL A 349 -10.64 -12.30 5.31
N GLN A 350 -10.48 -13.09 4.26
CA GLN A 350 -10.66 -12.62 2.87
C GLN A 350 -12.07 -12.05 2.65
N SER A 351 -13.10 -12.71 3.17
CA SER A 351 -14.47 -12.19 3.07
C SER A 351 -14.64 -10.86 3.78
N ASP A 352 -14.01 -10.66 4.93
CA ASP A 352 -14.00 -9.37 5.63
C ASP A 352 -13.27 -8.29 4.82
N ILE A 353 -12.08 -8.59 4.28
CA ILE A 353 -11.30 -7.69 3.41
C ILE A 353 -12.12 -7.27 2.18
N VAL A 354 -12.77 -8.22 1.51
CA VAL A 354 -13.64 -7.91 0.36
C VAL A 354 -14.82 -7.04 0.77
N SER A 355 -15.39 -7.28 1.96
CA SER A 355 -16.58 -6.57 2.42
C SER A 355 -16.34 -5.07 2.64
N VAL A 356 -15.10 -4.65 2.93
CA VAL A 356 -14.80 -3.23 3.11
C VAL A 356 -14.67 -2.48 1.80
N GLY A 357 -14.56 -3.15 0.65
CA GLY A 357 -14.60 -2.51 -0.64
C GLY A 357 -13.47 -1.50 -0.84
N TYR A 358 -12.22 -1.99 -0.83
CA TYR A 358 -11.05 -1.21 -1.23
C TYR A 358 -11.28 -0.56 -2.61
N GLY A 359 -10.93 0.71 -2.73
CA GLY A 359 -11.10 1.50 -3.94
C GLY A 359 -10.20 2.73 -3.96
N GLY A 360 -10.33 3.55 -5.01
CA GLY A 360 -9.38 4.62 -5.30
C GLY A 360 -8.24 4.13 -6.19
N ALA A 361 -7.42 5.06 -6.66
CA ALA A 361 -6.29 4.72 -7.52
C ALA A 361 -5.11 4.26 -6.65
N THR A 362 -4.64 3.03 -6.87
CA THR A 362 -3.37 2.50 -6.35
C THR A 362 -2.22 2.73 -7.34
N GLY A 363 -2.46 3.63 -8.30
CA GLY A 363 -1.72 3.81 -9.55
C GLY A 363 -2.69 4.25 -10.65
N SER A 364 -2.79 5.54 -10.95
CA SER A 364 -3.55 6.03 -12.12
C SER A 364 -2.59 6.24 -13.28
N THR A 365 -2.83 5.65 -14.45
CA THR A 365 -1.93 5.88 -15.60
C THR A 365 -2.40 7.06 -16.45
N GLY A 366 -1.48 7.96 -16.79
CA GLY A 366 -1.69 8.98 -17.82
C GLY A 366 -2.53 10.20 -17.43
N SER A 367 -2.75 10.44 -16.13
CA SER A 367 -3.37 11.68 -15.62
C SER A 367 -2.50 12.31 -14.52
N LEU A 368 -2.64 13.62 -14.24
CA LEU A 368 -1.88 14.30 -13.18
C LEU A 368 -2.42 14.02 -11.76
N GLY A 369 -2.98 12.83 -11.51
CA GLY A 369 -3.43 12.44 -10.17
C GLY A 369 -2.27 12.06 -9.25
N SER A 370 -2.46 12.13 -7.93
CA SER A 370 -1.50 11.56 -6.97
C SER A 370 -1.29 10.07 -7.24
N ALA A 371 -0.05 9.60 -7.07
CA ALA A 371 0.42 8.24 -7.39
C ALA A 371 0.20 7.84 -8.86
N SER A 372 0.00 8.80 -9.77
CA SER A 372 -0.18 8.48 -11.17
C SER A 372 1.15 8.31 -11.89
N GLU A 373 1.29 7.24 -12.67
CA GLU A 373 2.42 7.11 -13.57
C GLU A 373 2.14 7.80 -14.89
N ILE A 374 3.06 8.66 -15.31
CA ILE A 374 2.92 9.47 -16.52
C ILE A 374 4.21 9.52 -17.32
N SER A 375 4.09 9.93 -18.58
CA SER A 375 5.19 10.52 -19.33
C SER A 375 4.81 11.95 -19.75
N LEU A 376 5.79 12.85 -19.78
CA LEU A 376 5.61 14.24 -20.18
C LEU A 376 6.16 14.43 -21.59
N ARG A 377 5.27 14.53 -22.58
CA ARG A 377 5.64 14.72 -24.00
C ARG A 377 5.73 16.19 -24.36
N ALA A 378 6.77 16.58 -25.07
CA ALA A 378 6.89 17.92 -25.62
C ALA A 378 5.76 18.19 -26.64
N THR A 379 5.29 19.44 -26.67
CA THR A 379 4.29 19.90 -27.64
C THR A 379 4.89 20.76 -28.76
N THR A 380 6.15 21.18 -28.62
CA THR A 380 6.87 21.97 -29.63
C THR A 380 7.00 21.20 -30.94
N SER A 381 6.74 21.88 -32.05
CA SER A 381 6.68 21.30 -33.40
C SER A 381 7.93 20.50 -33.81
N CYS A 382 9.12 20.87 -33.31
CA CYS A 382 10.37 20.19 -33.63
C CYS A 382 10.55 18.82 -32.95
N CYS A 383 9.83 18.54 -31.85
CA CYS A 383 10.12 17.42 -30.96
C CYS A 383 8.87 16.78 -30.36
N THR A 384 7.75 16.75 -31.09
CA THR A 384 6.47 16.18 -30.62
C THR A 384 6.51 14.67 -30.32
N THR A 385 7.60 13.97 -30.65
CA THR A 385 7.87 12.57 -30.31
C THR A 385 8.71 12.41 -29.03
N ASP A 386 9.11 13.52 -28.42
CA ASP A 386 10.12 13.50 -27.37
C ASP A 386 9.49 13.71 -26.00
N TYR A 387 10.11 13.07 -24.99
CA TYR A 387 9.62 13.02 -23.63
C TYR A 387 10.68 13.50 -22.65
N VAL A 388 10.22 14.08 -21.54
CA VAL A 388 11.05 14.32 -20.36
C VAL A 388 11.53 12.99 -19.82
N ARG A 389 12.85 12.82 -19.74
CA ARG A 389 13.49 11.68 -19.12
C ARG A 389 14.75 12.10 -18.37
N HIS A 390 15.31 11.23 -17.55
CA HIS A 390 16.64 11.43 -16.98
C HIS A 390 17.72 10.65 -17.76
N GLN A 391 18.96 11.13 -17.70
CA GLN A 391 20.15 10.43 -18.20
C GLN A 391 21.38 10.92 -17.45
N ASN A 392 22.10 10.01 -16.77
CA ASN A 392 23.24 10.37 -15.92
C ASN A 392 22.89 11.54 -14.99
N ASP A 393 21.77 11.42 -14.28
CA ASP A 393 21.16 12.42 -13.39
C ASP A 393 20.64 13.69 -14.08
N ALA A 394 20.96 13.98 -15.34
CA ALA A 394 20.47 15.18 -16.02
C ALA A 394 19.03 14.98 -16.53
N GLY A 395 18.16 15.97 -16.32
CA GLY A 395 16.88 16.06 -17.01
C GLY A 395 17.08 16.45 -18.47
N VAL A 396 16.62 15.60 -19.39
CA VAL A 396 16.78 15.77 -20.83
C VAL A 396 15.46 15.54 -21.56
N LEU A 397 15.41 16.00 -22.80
CA LEU A 397 14.33 15.71 -23.75
C LEU A 397 14.86 14.73 -24.80
N SER A 398 14.18 13.61 -25.06
CA SER A 398 14.54 12.73 -26.18
C SER A 398 13.36 11.93 -26.70
N ALA A 399 13.47 11.48 -27.95
CA ALA A 399 12.51 10.56 -28.56
C ALA A 399 12.42 9.25 -27.76
N VAL A 400 11.20 8.88 -27.38
CA VAL A 400 10.89 7.57 -26.78
C VAL A 400 9.76 6.93 -27.59
N THR A 401 9.95 5.68 -27.98
CA THR A 401 9.01 4.94 -28.82
C THR A 401 8.78 3.53 -28.27
N SER A 402 7.86 2.78 -28.87
CA SER A 402 7.63 1.37 -28.51
C SER A 402 8.87 0.49 -28.74
N SER A 403 9.80 0.87 -29.62
CA SER A 403 11.06 0.17 -29.86
C SER A 403 12.22 0.63 -28.98
N SER A 404 12.03 1.68 -28.17
CA SER A 404 13.03 2.12 -27.19
C SER A 404 13.28 1.03 -26.14
N SER A 405 14.46 1.05 -25.54
CA SER A 405 14.85 0.09 -24.50
C SER A 405 13.94 0.21 -23.28
N THR A 406 13.86 -0.87 -22.49
CA THR A 406 13.17 -0.83 -21.19
C THR A 406 13.73 0.26 -20.29
N LEU A 407 15.05 0.49 -20.33
CA LEU A 407 15.69 1.57 -19.59
C LEU A 407 15.17 2.94 -20.02
N ASP A 408 15.18 3.26 -21.31
CA ASP A 408 14.73 4.58 -21.79
C ASP A 408 13.24 4.84 -21.47
N LYS A 409 12.41 3.80 -21.54
CA LYS A 409 10.98 3.88 -21.18
C LYS A 409 10.78 4.14 -19.69
N ASN A 410 11.59 3.51 -18.85
CA ASN A 410 11.59 3.75 -17.41
C ASN A 410 12.13 5.15 -17.07
N ASP A 411 13.23 5.58 -17.69
CA ASP A 411 13.80 6.92 -17.50
C ASP A 411 12.81 8.04 -17.86
N ALA A 412 11.88 7.75 -18.78
CA ALA A 412 10.83 8.66 -19.24
C ALA A 412 9.49 8.50 -18.51
N THR A 413 9.45 7.69 -17.46
CA THR A 413 8.25 7.44 -16.65
C THR A 413 8.42 8.04 -15.26
N TRP A 414 7.41 8.82 -14.85
CA TRP A 414 7.40 9.56 -13.60
C TRP A 414 6.16 9.22 -12.79
N ILE A 415 6.34 9.02 -11.48
CA ILE A 415 5.26 8.91 -10.53
C ILE A 415 4.93 10.32 -10.04
N VAL A 416 3.68 10.74 -10.23
CA VAL A 416 3.19 12.04 -9.77
C VAL A 416 2.92 11.96 -8.28
N ARG A 417 3.69 12.72 -7.50
CA ARG A 417 3.51 12.90 -6.06
C ARG A 417 2.82 14.22 -5.75
N PRO A 418 2.13 14.32 -4.59
CA PRO A 418 1.86 15.62 -4.00
C PRO A 418 3.15 16.43 -3.91
N GLY A 419 3.06 17.73 -4.16
CA GLY A 419 4.23 18.59 -4.18
C GLY A 419 4.96 18.57 -2.84
N LEU A 420 6.26 18.24 -2.87
CA LEU A 420 7.07 18.09 -1.66
C LEU A 420 7.12 19.35 -0.78
N ALA A 421 6.88 20.54 -1.32
CA ALA A 421 6.76 21.79 -0.57
C ALA A 421 5.32 22.30 -0.42
N SER A 422 4.38 21.76 -1.19
CA SER A 422 2.96 22.11 -1.13
C SER A 422 2.11 21.04 -1.81
N SER A 423 1.17 20.45 -1.07
CA SER A 423 0.22 19.45 -1.58
C SER A 423 -0.74 19.98 -2.64
N SER A 424 -0.84 21.29 -2.85
CA SER A 424 -1.59 21.90 -3.96
C SER A 424 -0.85 21.85 -5.31
N CYS A 425 0.40 21.41 -5.29
CA CYS A 425 1.29 21.30 -6.45
C CYS A 425 1.71 19.83 -6.61
N VAL A 426 2.63 19.53 -7.53
CA VAL A 426 3.12 18.17 -7.78
C VAL A 426 4.64 18.08 -7.70
N SER A 427 5.13 16.88 -7.44
CA SER A 427 6.53 16.50 -7.59
C SER A 427 6.60 15.26 -8.48
N PHE A 428 7.65 15.12 -9.28
CA PHE A 428 7.79 13.99 -10.22
C PHE A 428 8.88 13.06 -9.72
N GLU A 429 8.51 11.94 -9.11
CA GLU A 429 9.43 10.89 -8.68
C GLU A 429 9.78 9.99 -9.87
N SER A 430 11.05 9.58 -9.96
CA SER A 430 11.49 8.67 -11.01
C SER A 430 10.96 7.26 -10.77
N ARG A 431 10.37 6.63 -11.80
CA ARG A 431 9.91 5.24 -11.69
C ARG A 431 11.03 4.26 -11.36
N ASN A 432 12.17 4.38 -12.04
CA ASN A 432 13.30 3.45 -11.90
C ASN A 432 14.37 3.90 -10.92
N TYR A 433 14.21 5.07 -10.32
CA TYR A 433 14.98 5.51 -9.16
C TYR A 433 14.00 6.04 -8.11
N PRO A 434 13.25 5.14 -7.45
CA PRO A 434 12.32 5.55 -6.41
C PRO A 434 13.05 6.31 -5.29
N GLY A 435 12.40 7.32 -4.71
CA GLY A 435 13.00 8.29 -3.79
C GLY A 435 13.72 9.46 -4.47
N ASP A 436 14.01 9.37 -5.77
CA ASP A 436 14.59 10.45 -6.55
C ASP A 436 13.52 11.25 -7.29
N TYR A 437 13.67 12.57 -7.30
CA TYR A 437 12.72 13.49 -7.93
C TYR A 437 13.37 14.32 -9.02
N LEU A 438 12.57 14.71 -10.02
CA LEU A 438 12.90 15.89 -10.81
C LEU A 438 12.95 17.10 -9.89
N ARG A 439 14.10 17.75 -9.84
CA ARG A 439 14.24 19.06 -9.20
C ARG A 439 15.14 19.97 -9.98
N HIS A 440 14.98 21.27 -9.79
CA HIS A 440 15.95 22.22 -10.33
C HIS A 440 17.16 22.40 -9.40
N TYR A 441 18.32 22.71 -9.98
CA TYR A 441 19.52 23.15 -9.28
C TYR A 441 20.27 24.10 -10.20
N ASN A 442 20.53 25.32 -9.74
CA ASN A 442 21.01 26.41 -10.61
C ASN A 442 20.17 26.53 -11.89
N TYR A 443 18.85 26.40 -11.76
CA TYR A 443 17.84 26.41 -12.82
C TYR A 443 17.86 25.25 -13.81
N LYS A 444 18.82 24.32 -13.76
CA LYS A 444 18.82 23.10 -14.58
C LYS A 444 18.10 21.97 -13.86
N ILE A 445 17.36 21.14 -14.58
CA ILE A 445 16.60 20.01 -14.01
C ILE A 445 17.50 18.78 -13.90
N TYR A 446 17.39 18.09 -12.77
CA TYR A 446 18.10 16.83 -12.48
C TYR A 446 17.18 15.78 -11.84
N ARG A 447 17.52 14.52 -12.13
CA ARG A 447 17.37 13.26 -11.39
C ARG A 447 18.13 13.26 -10.06
N GLN A 448 17.57 13.53 -8.87
CA GLN A 448 18.38 13.45 -7.63
C GLN A 448 17.62 12.87 -6.43
N PRO A 449 18.29 12.20 -5.47
CA PRO A 449 17.65 11.65 -4.27
C PRO A 449 17.17 12.73 -3.30
N MET A 450 16.00 12.56 -2.70
CA MET A 450 15.46 13.46 -1.67
C MET A 450 16.37 13.50 -0.43
N ASP A 451 16.87 14.68 -0.09
CA ASP A 451 17.83 14.88 1.02
C ASP A 451 17.19 15.36 2.35
N GLY A 452 15.86 15.39 2.42
CA GLY A 452 15.11 15.87 3.59
C GLY A 452 15.14 17.39 3.82
N THR A 453 15.85 18.18 3.01
CA THR A 453 15.97 19.64 3.22
C THR A 453 14.76 20.41 2.67
N THR A 454 14.45 21.55 3.28
CA THR A 454 13.37 22.45 2.80
C THR A 454 13.67 22.99 1.40
N THR A 455 14.93 23.29 1.11
CA THR A 455 15.36 23.77 -0.22
C THR A 455 15.12 22.72 -1.29
N TYR A 456 15.53 21.46 -1.06
CA TYR A 456 15.27 20.38 -2.00
C TYR A 456 13.76 20.25 -2.26
N ARG A 457 12.94 20.22 -1.22
CA ARG A 457 11.47 20.10 -1.37
C ARG A 457 10.91 21.21 -2.26
N GLN A 458 11.37 22.44 -2.06
CA GLN A 458 10.96 23.59 -2.86
C GLN A 458 11.45 23.48 -4.32
N ASP A 459 12.67 23.01 -4.53
CA ASP A 459 13.26 22.81 -5.86
C ASP A 459 12.62 21.68 -6.66
N ALA A 460 12.05 20.69 -5.97
CA ALA A 460 11.37 19.53 -6.53
C ALA A 460 9.85 19.72 -6.70
N THR A 461 9.30 20.89 -6.35
CA THR A 461 7.85 21.14 -6.40
C THR A 461 7.49 22.03 -7.58
N PHE A 462 6.52 21.56 -8.38
CA PHE A 462 6.00 22.26 -9.54
C PHE A 462 4.48 22.40 -9.49
N CYS A 463 3.96 23.60 -9.73
CA CYS A 463 2.54 23.88 -9.69
C CYS A 463 1.96 23.85 -11.11
N PRO A 464 1.07 22.89 -11.43
CA PRO A 464 0.50 22.76 -12.75
C PRO A 464 -0.47 23.91 -13.06
N THR A 465 -0.40 24.44 -14.27
CA THR A 465 -1.32 25.42 -14.83
C THR A 465 -1.72 25.01 -16.25
N THR A 466 -2.79 25.59 -16.80
CA THR A 466 -3.08 25.48 -18.23
C THR A 466 -1.83 25.80 -19.06
N GLY A 467 -1.56 24.98 -20.08
CA GLY A 467 -0.38 25.12 -20.93
C GLY A 467 -0.28 26.50 -21.58
N LYS A 468 0.91 27.09 -21.57
CA LYS A 468 1.15 28.45 -22.08
C LYS A 468 0.95 28.58 -23.59
N SER A 469 1.04 27.49 -24.35
CA SER A 469 0.68 27.43 -25.77
C SER A 469 -0.84 27.34 -26.01
N GLY A 470 -1.64 27.19 -24.95
CA GLY A 470 -3.07 26.86 -25.04
C GLY A 470 -3.36 25.36 -25.12
N THR A 471 -2.34 24.51 -25.08
CA THR A 471 -2.46 23.04 -25.08
C THR A 471 -1.66 22.41 -23.95
N GLY A 472 -2.14 21.28 -23.42
CA GLY A 472 -1.44 20.55 -22.36
C GLY A 472 -1.36 21.31 -21.03
N THR A 473 -0.30 21.03 -20.27
CA THR A 473 -0.02 21.59 -18.95
C THR A 473 1.34 22.27 -18.93
N SER A 474 1.45 23.38 -18.22
CA SER A 474 2.73 24.01 -17.89
C SER A 474 2.98 23.88 -16.39
N PHE A 475 4.23 23.63 -16.00
CA PHE A 475 4.59 23.36 -14.61
C PHE A 475 5.47 24.49 -14.07
N ALA A 476 4.88 25.41 -13.30
CA ALA A 476 5.60 26.52 -12.68
C ALA A 476 6.44 26.00 -11.51
N SER A 477 7.68 26.44 -11.34
CA SER A 477 8.46 26.15 -10.13
C SER A 477 7.78 26.77 -8.90
N TYR A 478 7.69 26.02 -7.80
CA TYR A 478 7.08 26.51 -6.57
C TYR A 478 7.84 27.71 -5.98
N ASN A 479 9.16 27.62 -5.86
CA ASN A 479 10.00 28.68 -5.30
C ASN A 479 10.46 29.73 -6.33
N TYR A 480 10.27 29.49 -7.63
CA TYR A 480 10.43 30.49 -8.68
C TYR A 480 9.19 30.56 -9.60
N PRO A 481 8.05 31.13 -9.15
CA PRO A 481 6.75 31.03 -9.86
C PRO A 481 6.70 31.63 -11.27
N ALA A 482 7.66 32.48 -11.62
CA ALA A 482 7.81 33.05 -12.95
C ALA A 482 8.59 32.13 -13.92
N LYS A 483 9.15 31.03 -13.43
CA LYS A 483 9.94 30.06 -14.18
C LYS A 483 9.21 28.72 -14.28
N TYR A 484 9.23 28.12 -15.47
CA TYR A 484 8.46 26.91 -15.79
C TYR A 484 9.40 25.81 -16.27
N LEU A 485 9.04 24.56 -16.03
CA LEU A 485 9.70 23.39 -16.63
C LEU A 485 9.71 23.57 -18.15
N ARG A 486 10.92 23.69 -18.71
CA ARG A 486 11.19 24.08 -20.10
C ARG A 486 12.20 23.12 -20.70
N HIS A 487 12.00 22.69 -21.95
CA HIS A 487 13.10 22.17 -22.74
C HIS A 487 13.82 23.28 -23.52
N TYR A 488 15.14 23.21 -23.59
CA TYR A 488 15.97 24.10 -24.39
C TYR A 488 17.20 23.33 -24.87
N ASN A 489 17.38 23.20 -26.19
CA ASN A 489 18.42 22.38 -26.81
C ASN A 489 18.53 20.98 -26.17
N TYR A 490 17.39 20.29 -26.07
CA TYR A 490 17.25 18.94 -25.50
C TYR A 490 17.66 18.76 -24.03
N ASN A 491 17.95 19.85 -23.31
CA ASN A 491 18.14 19.85 -21.86
C ASN A 491 16.89 20.43 -21.18
N LEU A 492 16.67 20.09 -19.90
CA LEU A 492 15.57 20.62 -19.12
C LEU A 492 16.01 21.67 -18.10
N TYR A 493 15.22 22.72 -17.98
CA TYR A 493 15.45 23.87 -17.10
C TYR A 493 14.15 24.30 -16.43
N ILE A 494 14.24 25.13 -15.39
CA ILE A 494 13.19 26.10 -15.08
C ILE A 494 13.55 27.44 -15.72
N ALA A 495 12.64 28.00 -16.52
CA ALA A 495 12.94 29.17 -17.33
C ALA A 495 11.77 30.17 -17.39
N SER A 496 12.10 31.45 -17.42
CA SER A 496 11.13 32.55 -17.58
C SER A 496 10.96 32.92 -19.05
N ASP A 497 9.87 33.63 -19.37
CA ASP A 497 9.62 34.19 -20.70
C ASP A 497 10.46 35.46 -20.88
N GLY A 498 11.69 35.29 -21.37
CA GLY A 498 12.72 36.32 -21.34
C GLY A 498 13.61 36.23 -20.09
N GLY A 499 14.88 36.58 -20.24
CA GLY A 499 15.85 36.60 -19.15
C GLY A 499 17.30 36.68 -19.62
N SER A 500 18.24 36.64 -18.68
CA SER A 500 19.68 36.74 -18.96
C SER A 500 20.33 35.40 -19.34
N ASN A 501 19.70 34.27 -19.02
CA ASN A 501 20.21 32.97 -19.41
C ASN A 501 19.76 32.60 -20.83
N ALA A 502 20.57 31.82 -21.55
CA ALA A 502 20.22 31.39 -22.90
C ALA A 502 18.89 30.62 -22.96
N TRP A 503 18.61 29.80 -21.94
CA TRP A 503 17.35 29.03 -21.85
C TRP A 503 16.13 29.87 -21.43
N ASP A 504 16.31 31.13 -21.01
CA ASP A 504 15.21 32.06 -20.75
C ASP A 504 14.77 32.78 -22.06
N SER A 505 15.19 32.31 -23.24
CA SER A 505 14.78 32.89 -24.52
C SER A 505 13.26 32.90 -24.68
N ALA A 506 12.69 34.06 -25.06
CA ALA A 506 11.28 34.21 -25.38
C ALA A 506 10.89 33.46 -26.67
N THR A 507 11.86 33.13 -27.52
CA THR A 507 11.62 32.35 -28.74
C THR A 507 11.08 30.97 -28.37
N SER A 508 9.95 30.60 -29.00
CA SER A 508 9.21 29.36 -28.74
C SER A 508 8.79 29.17 -27.28
N TRP A 509 8.75 30.26 -26.48
CA TRP A 509 8.71 30.06 -25.04
C TRP A 509 7.49 29.29 -24.57
N THR A 510 6.32 29.69 -25.06
CA THR A 510 5.02 29.10 -24.76
C THR A 510 4.94 27.62 -25.11
N ASP A 511 5.58 27.20 -26.20
CA ASP A 511 5.53 25.82 -26.69
C ASP A 511 6.46 24.93 -25.86
N ASP A 512 7.67 25.40 -25.57
CA ASP A 512 8.68 24.59 -24.89
C ASP A 512 8.41 24.38 -23.39
N VAL A 513 7.47 25.14 -22.82
CA VAL A 513 6.98 24.98 -21.44
C VAL A 513 5.62 24.28 -21.37
N SER A 514 5.08 23.84 -22.50
CA SER A 514 3.79 23.16 -22.58
C SER A 514 3.97 21.68 -22.87
N TRP A 515 3.41 20.85 -22.00
CA TRP A 515 3.61 19.40 -21.97
C TRP A 515 2.28 18.67 -22.11
N ALA A 516 2.25 17.66 -22.97
CA ALA A 516 1.17 16.70 -22.97
C ALA A 516 1.47 15.63 -21.92
N VAL A 517 0.60 15.53 -20.91
CA VAL A 517 0.62 14.42 -19.94
C VAL A 517 0.02 13.21 -20.63
N SER A 518 0.81 12.16 -20.80
CA SER A 518 0.41 10.94 -21.50
C SER A 518 0.53 9.72 -20.60
N SER A 519 -0.05 8.61 -21.05
CA SER A 519 0.24 7.29 -20.48
C SER A 519 1.76 7.07 -20.37
N PRO A 520 2.20 6.40 -19.30
CA PRO A 520 3.61 6.13 -19.06
C PRO A 520 4.16 5.16 -20.11
N TRP A 521 5.46 5.27 -20.39
CA TRP A 521 6.16 4.34 -21.28
C TRP A 521 6.48 2.99 -20.61
N ALA A 522 6.57 2.98 -19.28
CA ALA A 522 6.69 1.80 -18.44
C ALA A 522 5.57 1.84 -17.39
N PRO A 523 4.34 1.36 -17.70
CA PRO A 523 3.23 1.27 -16.76
C PRO A 523 3.44 0.18 -15.70
#